data_AF-A0A952YSD8-F1
#
_entry.id   AF-A0A952YSD8-F1
#
_cell.length_a   1.000
_cell.length_b   1.000
_cell.length_c   1.000
_cell.angle_alpha   90.00
_cell.angle_beta   90.00
_cell.angle_gamma   90.00
#
_symmetry.space_group_name_H-M   'P 1'
#
loop_
_entity.id
_entity.type
_entity.pdbx_description
1 polymer ?
#
loop_
_entity_poly.entity_id
_entity_poly.type
_entity_poly.pdbx_seq_one_letter_code
_entity_poly.pdbx_strand_id
1 'polypeptide(L)' 'MKSEGPACCVGAACGEVDGNHLRELSLRLNQDVIEWFKARGPGYQTRINAVSRAFRDASA' A
#
# COMPACT_ATOMS: atom_id res chain seq x y z
N MET A 1 -21.35 12.15 -22.25
CA MET A 1 -20.27 11.39 -22.92
C MET A 1 -18.98 12.19 -22.73
N LYS A 2 -18.31 12.15 -21.58
CA LYS A 2 -17.44 11.08 -21.11
C LYS A 2 -17.49 11.00 -19.57
N SER A 3 -18.06 9.92 -19.08
CA SER A 3 -17.68 9.23 -17.83
C SER A 3 -16.20 8.80 -17.97
N GLU A 4 -15.35 8.60 -16.96
CA GLU A 4 -15.47 7.78 -15.76
C GLU A 4 -14.35 8.17 -14.78
N GLY A 5 -14.68 8.34 -13.51
CA GLY A 5 -13.75 8.40 -12.39
C GLY A 5 -14.56 8.24 -11.10
N PRO A 6 -14.11 7.45 -10.10
CA PRO A 6 -14.95 7.18 -8.95
C PRO A 6 -15.05 8.45 -8.11
N ALA A 7 -16.21 9.09 -8.19
CA ALA A 7 -16.66 10.02 -7.18
C ALA A 7 -16.80 9.21 -5.88
N CYS A 8 -15.80 9.30 -5.00
CA CYS A 8 -15.97 8.96 -3.61
C CYS A 8 -16.12 10.26 -2.84
N CYS A 9 -17.37 10.73 -2.76
CA CYS A 9 -17.76 11.84 -1.90
C CYS A 9 -17.79 11.37 -0.45
N VAL A 10 -16.79 11.76 0.36
CA VAL A 10 -16.92 11.82 1.83
C VAL A 10 -16.15 13.04 2.33
N GLY A 11 -16.87 14.04 2.86
CA GLY A 11 -16.37 15.04 3.83
C GLY A 11 -15.24 16.00 3.41
N ALA A 12 -15.59 17.26 3.18
CA ALA A 12 -14.75 18.47 3.23
C ALA A 12 -13.21 18.32 3.34
N ALA A 13 -12.55 17.94 2.25
CA ALA A 13 -11.22 18.40 1.87
C ALA A 13 -10.93 17.92 0.44
N CYS A 14 -11.21 18.76 -0.56
CA CYS A 14 -10.55 18.62 -1.86
C CYS A 14 -9.09 19.02 -1.68
N GLY A 15 -8.27 18.09 -1.20
CA GLY A 15 -6.82 18.18 -1.25
C GLY A 15 -6.32 17.43 -2.47
N GLU A 16 -5.56 18.11 -3.32
CA GLU A 16 -4.73 17.51 -4.35
C GLU A 16 -3.83 16.44 -3.71
N VAL A 17 -3.82 15.23 -4.27
CA VAL A 17 -2.98 14.12 -3.77
C VAL A 17 -1.65 14.14 -4.50
N ASP A 18 -0.66 14.83 -3.93
CA ASP A 18 0.72 14.76 -4.38
C ASP A 18 1.26 13.31 -4.22
N GLY A 19 1.73 12.75 -5.32
CA GLY A 19 1.95 11.31 -5.51
C GLY A 19 2.93 10.66 -4.52
N ASN A 20 2.40 9.87 -3.58
CA ASN A 20 2.82 8.49 -3.23
C ASN A 20 2.15 8.07 -1.91
N HIS A 21 0.82 7.97 -1.88
CA HIS A 21 0.11 7.49 -0.70
C HIS A 21 0.15 5.96 -0.63
N LEU A 22 0.41 5.43 0.57
CA LEU A 22 0.14 4.02 0.86
C LEU A 22 -1.37 3.80 0.74
N ARG A 23 -1.78 2.88 -0.14
CA ARG A 23 -3.18 2.50 -0.33
C ARG A 23 -3.39 1.14 0.31
N GLU A 24 -4.49 0.99 1.05
CA GLU A 24 -4.87 -0.31 1.61
C GLU A 24 -5.26 -1.24 0.46
N LEU A 25 -4.64 -2.42 0.42
CA LEU A 25 -4.93 -3.46 -0.54
C LEU A 25 -4.80 -4.83 0.12
N SER A 26 -5.67 -5.77 -0.25
CA SER A 26 -5.62 -7.14 0.23
C SER A 26 -4.70 -7.98 -0.67
N LEU A 27 -3.49 -8.27 -0.20
CA LEU A 27 -2.53 -9.17 -0.86
C LEU A 27 -2.37 -10.45 -0.04
N ARG A 28 -2.32 -11.60 -0.72
CA ARG A 28 -2.00 -12.88 -0.09
C ARG A 28 -0.47 -13.05 -0.04
N LEU A 29 0.04 -13.31 1.16
CA LEU A 29 1.43 -13.66 1.41
C LEU A 29 1.48 -15.04 2.07
N ASN A 30 2.59 -15.75 1.88
CA ASN A 30 2.78 -17.02 2.58
C ASN A 30 2.85 -16.80 4.10
N GLN A 31 2.29 -17.73 4.86
CA GLN A 31 2.16 -17.62 6.32
C GLN A 31 3.52 -17.51 7.02
N ASP A 32 4.51 -18.28 6.57
CA ASP A 32 5.87 -18.28 7.08
C ASP A 32 6.55 -16.91 6.93
N VAL A 33 6.35 -16.24 5.80
CA VAL A 33 6.85 -14.88 5.55
C VAL A 33 6.19 -13.89 6.52
N ILE A 34 4.87 -13.99 6.72
CA ILE A 34 4.14 -13.15 7.67
C ILE A 34 4.68 -13.33 9.09
N GLU A 35 4.84 -14.58 9.54
CA GLU A 35 5.35 -14.88 10.88
C GLU A 35 6.80 -14.40 11.07
N TRP A 36 7.64 -14.56 10.05
CA TRP A 36 9.00 -14.03 10.05
C TRP A 36 9.01 -12.50 10.24
N PHE A 37 8.15 -11.76 9.55
CA PHE A 37 8.06 -10.31 9.72
C PHE A 37 7.49 -9.91 11.09
N LYS A 38 6.51 -10.63 11.61
CA LYS A 38 5.93 -10.39 12.96
C LYS A 38 6.94 -10.63 14.08
N ALA A 39 7.78 -11.65 13.96
CA ALA A 39 8.81 -11.98 14.96
C ALA A 39 9.83 -10.84 15.18
N ARG A 40 9.93 -9.89 14.25
CA ARG A 40 10.79 -8.71 14.33
C ARG A 40 10.15 -7.53 15.06
N GLY A 41 8.96 -7.73 15.61
CA GLY A 41 8.25 -6.74 16.41
C GLY A 41 7.31 -5.84 15.59
N PRO A 42 6.79 -4.78 16.22
CA PRO A 42 5.77 -3.92 15.63
C PRO A 42 6.25 -3.27 14.33
N GLY A 43 5.31 -2.90 13.46
CA GLY A 43 5.60 -2.29 12.14
C GLY A 43 5.94 -3.29 11.03
N TYR A 44 5.59 -4.57 11.22
CA TYR A 44 5.84 -5.62 10.22
C TYR A 44 5.24 -5.28 8.84
N GLN A 45 4.04 -4.67 8.79
CA GLN A 45 3.41 -4.23 7.55
C GLN A 45 4.22 -3.14 6.84
N THR A 46 4.79 -2.18 7.58
CA THR A 46 5.67 -1.14 7.03
C THR A 46 6.91 -1.76 6.41
N ARG A 47 7.50 -2.79 7.05
CA ARG A 47 8.64 -3.53 6.51
C ARG A 47 8.28 -4.30 5.24
N ILE A 48 7.12 -4.96 5.22
CA ILE A 48 6.58 -5.62 4.02
C ILE A 48 6.46 -4.60 2.88
N ASN A 49 5.84 -3.44 3.15
CA ASN A 49 5.65 -2.40 2.14
C ASN A 49 6.99 -1.85 1.62
N ALA A 50 8.02 -1.74 2.47
CA ALA A 50 9.35 -1.31 2.07
C ALA A 50 10.04 -2.33 1.14
N VAL A 51 9.96 -3.62 1.46
CA VAL A 51 10.52 -4.70 0.61
C VAL A 51 9.83 -4.71 -0.75
N SER A 52 8.51 -4.57 -0.79
CA SER A 52 7.77 -4.52 -2.05
C SER A 52 8.23 -3.37 -2.96
N ARG A 53 8.53 -2.20 -2.37
CA ARG A 53 9.07 -1.04 -3.12
C ARG A 53 10.48 -1.31 -3.62
N ALA A 54 11.36 -1.83 -2.78
CA ALA A 54 12.74 -2.16 -3.16
C ALA A 54 12.78 -3.21 -4.28
N PHE A 55 11.93 -4.24 -4.20
CA PHE A 55 11.83 -5.25 -5.26
C PHE A 55 11.35 -4.64 -6.58
N ARG A 56 10.33 -3.78 -6.55
CA ARG A 56 9.86 -3.04 -7.73
C ARG A 56 11.00 -2.24 -8.38
N ASP A 57 11.73 -1.46 -7.57
CA ASP A 57 12.79 -0.57 -8.07
C ASP A 57 13.98 -1.35 -8.64
N ALA A 58 14.26 -2.55 -8.11
CA ALA A 58 15.31 -3.44 -8.62
C ALA A 58 14.88 -4.27 -9.85
N SER A 59 13.57 -4.38 -10.12
CA SER A 59 13.02 -5.16 -11.24
C SER A 59 12.72 -4.32 -12.48
N ALA A 60 12.98 -3.01 -12.41
CA ALA A 60 12.83 -2.05 -13.50
C ALA A 60 14.17 -1.85 -14.24
#